data_AF-K1Z1H2-F1
#
_entry.id   AF-K1Z1H2-F1
#
_cell.length_a   1.000
_cell.length_b   1.000
_cell.length_c   1.000
_cell.angle_alpha   90.00
_cell.angle_beta   90.00
_cell.angle_gamma   90.00
#
_symmetry.space_group_name_H-M   'P 1'
#
loop_
_entity.id
_entity.type
_entity.pdbx_description
1 polymer ?
#
loop_
_entity_poly.entity_id
_entity_poly.type
_entity_poly.pdbx_seq_one_letter_code
_entity_poly.pdbx_strand_id
1 'polypeptide(L)'
;MTTEEIKTKIEASLSKLYIKDKILIDNKTNERAICAHLLCYLKNEFLQWDVDTDYNREQGDVKRNIDRNIIVPDIIIHRRDSRENLVAIEAKGYWNDESRENDYVKLHGLLFKQKYKYAFMIEFEAQSWEINEVIL
;
A
#
# COMPACT_ATOMS: atom_id res chain seq x y z
N MET A 1 4.98 -0.77 16.49
CA MET A 1 4.68 0.48 15.78
C MET A 1 3.21 0.83 15.96
N THR A 2 2.94 2.08 16.31
CA THR A 2 1.60 2.68 16.34
C THR A 2 1.17 3.10 14.93
N THR A 3 -0.13 3.37 14.73
CA THR A 3 -0.62 3.92 13.46
C THR A 3 0.09 5.24 13.12
N GLU A 4 0.25 6.13 14.11
CA GLU A 4 0.87 7.44 13.92
C GLU A 4 2.31 7.32 13.40
N GLU A 5 3.12 6.44 14.02
CA GLU A 5 4.49 6.18 13.57
C GLU A 5 4.55 5.63 12.15
N ILE A 6 3.56 4.81 11.75
CA ILE A 6 3.45 4.27 10.40
C ILE A 6 3.09 5.38 9.42
N LYS A 7 2.10 6.21 9.76
CA LYS A 7 1.65 7.32 8.91
C LYS A 7 2.78 8.31 8.68
N THR A 8 3.52 8.71 9.71
CA THR A 8 4.70 9.59 9.57
C THR A 8 5.74 9.02 8.60
N LYS A 9 5.97 7.70 8.63
CA LYS A 9 6.91 7.03 7.70
C LYS A 9 6.39 6.96 6.26
N ILE A 10 5.08 6.74 6.09
CA ILE A 10 4.44 6.81 4.77
C ILE A 10 4.54 8.24 4.22
N GLU A 11 4.24 9.25 5.04
CA GLU A 11 4.36 10.68 4.68
C GLU A 11 5.79 11.05 4.27
N ALA A 12 6.80 10.61 5.03
CA ALA A 12 8.20 10.82 4.67
C ALA A 12 8.56 10.17 3.32
N SER A 13 7.98 9.02 3.01
CA SER A 13 8.18 8.32 1.74
C SER A 13 7.48 9.02 0.57
N LEU A 14 6.24 9.48 0.77
CA LEU A 14 5.49 10.26 -0.22
C LEU A 14 6.14 11.62 -0.49
N SER A 15 6.65 12.29 0.54
CA SER A 15 7.41 13.53 0.37
C SER A 15 8.63 13.32 -0.54
N LYS A 16 9.39 12.22 -0.35
CA LYS A 16 10.53 11.88 -1.23
C LYS A 16 10.08 11.60 -2.66
N LEU A 17 8.97 10.87 -2.84
CA LEU A 17 8.36 10.61 -4.16
C LEU A 17 8.00 11.93 -4.86
N TYR A 18 7.31 12.85 -4.18
CA TYR A 18 6.90 14.14 -4.74
C TYR A 18 8.07 15.11 -4.97
N ILE A 19 9.19 14.95 -4.26
CA ILE A 19 10.40 15.75 -4.50
C ILE A 19 11.20 15.22 -5.69
N LYS A 20 11.37 13.89 -5.78
CA LYS A 20 12.33 13.26 -6.70
C LYS A 20 11.69 12.74 -7.98
N ASP A 21 10.45 12.27 -7.90
CA ASP A 21 9.76 11.55 -8.96
C ASP A 21 8.40 12.19 -9.29
N LYS A 22 8.20 13.48 -8.96
CA LYS A 22 6.95 14.22 -9.21
C LYS A 22 6.43 14.08 -10.64
N ILE A 23 7.36 14.00 -11.58
CA ILE A 23 7.08 13.85 -13.02
C ILE A 23 6.19 12.64 -13.32
N LEU A 24 6.24 11.58 -12.50
CA LEU A 24 5.37 10.42 -12.67
C LEU A 24 3.91 10.75 -12.36
N ILE A 25 3.67 11.55 -11.32
CA ILE A 25 2.34 12.05 -10.94
C ILE A 25 1.86 13.06 -11.99
N ASP A 26 2.71 14.01 -12.39
CA ASP A 26 2.36 15.06 -13.36
C ASP A 26 1.99 14.48 -14.73
N ASN A 27 2.67 13.41 -15.14
CA ASN A 27 2.39 12.70 -16.38
C ASN A 27 1.24 11.70 -16.26
N LYS A 28 0.58 11.59 -15.11
CA LYS A 28 -0.51 10.63 -14.87
C LYS A 28 -0.08 9.20 -15.19
N THR A 29 1.14 8.86 -14.79
CA THR A 29 1.74 7.55 -15.07
C THR A 29 0.93 6.46 -14.39
N ASN A 30 0.92 5.25 -14.95
CA ASN A 30 0.25 4.11 -14.33
C ASN A 30 0.64 3.95 -12.85
N GLU A 31 -0.35 3.72 -11.96
CA GLU A 31 -0.10 3.68 -10.51
C GLU A 31 0.93 2.62 -10.12
N ARG A 32 1.02 1.49 -10.84
CA ARG A 32 2.05 0.46 -10.58
C ARG A 32 3.48 0.99 -10.68
N ALA A 33 3.73 1.88 -11.64
CA ALA A 33 5.05 2.48 -11.79
C ALA A 33 5.35 3.46 -10.65
N ILE A 34 4.35 4.25 -10.24
CA ILE A 34 4.48 5.16 -9.09
C ILE A 34 4.71 4.36 -7.80
N CYS A 35 3.94 3.29 -7.57
CA CYS A 35 4.11 2.40 -6.42
C CYS A 35 5.48 1.73 -6.38
N ALA A 36 6.08 1.40 -7.53
CA ALA A 36 7.44 0.87 -7.57
C ALA A 36 8.48 1.88 -7.03
N HIS A 37 8.32 3.17 -7.34
CA HIS A 37 9.17 4.23 -6.77
C HIS A 37 8.86 4.47 -5.29
N LEU A 38 7.59 4.51 -4.91
CA LEU A 38 7.18 4.66 -3.50
C LEU A 38 7.73 3.54 -2.62
N LEU A 39 7.70 2.30 -3.12
CA LEU A 39 8.25 1.13 -2.45
C LEU A 39 9.74 1.30 -2.11
N CYS A 40 10.53 1.89 -3.01
CA CYS A 40 11.94 2.18 -2.73
C CYS A 40 12.12 3.15 -1.56
N TYR A 41 11.25 4.16 -1.42
CA TYR A 41 11.30 5.08 -0.29
C TYR A 41 10.81 4.43 1.00
N LEU A 42 9.73 3.65 0.94
CA LEU A 42 9.21 2.90 2.09
C LEU A 42 10.25 1.92 2.65
N LYS A 43 11.02 1.22 1.80
CA LYS A 43 12.11 0.34 2.26
C LYS A 43 13.13 1.05 3.15
N ASN A 44 13.41 2.33 2.88
CA ASN A 44 14.34 3.12 3.68
C ASN A 44 13.74 3.56 5.03
N GLU A 45 12.41 3.72 5.10
CA GLU A 45 11.72 4.11 6.34
C GLU A 45 11.41 2.90 7.24
N PHE A 46 11.22 1.72 6.65
CA PHE A 46 10.85 0.49 7.33
C PHE A 46 12.02 -0.51 7.38
N LEU A 47 13.19 -0.08 7.87
CA LEU A 47 14.43 -0.90 7.88
C LEU A 47 14.34 -2.26 8.59
N GLN A 48 13.38 -2.39 9.51
CA GLN A 48 13.12 -3.64 10.22
C GLN A 48 11.96 -4.43 9.61
N TRP A 49 11.46 -4.08 8.44
CA TRP A 49 10.38 -4.81 7.78
C TRP A 49 10.71 -5.02 6.30
N ASP A 50 10.10 -6.04 5.72
CA ASP A 50 10.13 -6.24 4.28
C ASP A 50 9.01 -5.41 3.65
N VAL A 51 9.31 -4.73 2.55
CA VAL A 51 8.34 -3.95 1.76
C VAL A 51 8.31 -4.52 0.34
N ASP A 52 7.17 -5.07 -0.06
CA ASP A 52 6.99 -5.81 -1.32
C ASP A 52 5.68 -5.39 -2.00
N THR A 53 5.52 -5.64 -3.30
CA THR A 53 4.25 -5.42 -4.03
C THR A 53 3.35 -6.65 -3.95
N ASP A 54 3.91 -7.82 -4.23
CA ASP A 54 3.30 -9.11 -4.00
C ASP A 54 4.32 -10.03 -3.33
N TYR A 55 3.81 -10.82 -2.40
CA TYR A 55 4.59 -11.86 -1.74
C TYR A 55 3.67 -13.02 -1.43
N ASN A 56 3.98 -14.14 -2.07
CA ASN A 56 3.38 -15.43 -1.80
C ASN A 56 4.22 -16.13 -0.74
N ARG A 57 3.60 -16.52 0.38
CA ARG A 57 4.26 -17.33 1.39
C ARG A 57 4.50 -18.74 0.86
N GLU A 58 5.57 -19.38 1.33
CA GLU A 58 5.72 -20.82 1.12
C GLU A 58 4.51 -21.58 1.71
N GLN A 59 4.06 -22.62 1.01
CA GLN A 59 2.81 -23.39 1.21
C GLN A 59 1.53 -22.86 0.54
N GLY A 60 1.60 -21.83 -0.31
CA GLY A 60 0.50 -21.53 -1.24
C GLY A 60 -0.74 -20.89 -0.59
N ASP A 61 -0.55 -20.18 0.53
CA ASP A 61 -1.61 -19.40 1.18
C ASP A 61 -1.84 -18.09 0.39
N VAL A 62 -2.50 -18.25 -0.76
CA VAL A 62 -2.84 -17.16 -1.67
C VAL A 62 -3.88 -16.28 -0.98
N LYS A 63 -3.58 -14.99 -0.84
CA LYS A 63 -4.51 -13.98 -0.31
C LYS A 63 -5.78 -14.00 -1.17
N ARG A 64 -6.94 -14.27 -0.57
CA ARG A 64 -8.22 -14.36 -1.30
C ARG A 64 -9.33 -13.53 -0.68
N ASN A 65 -10.19 -12.96 -1.52
CA ASN A 65 -11.39 -12.23 -1.10
C ASN A 65 -12.51 -13.18 -0.65
N ILE A 66 -13.73 -12.67 -0.42
CA ILE A 66 -14.91 -13.48 -0.05
C ILE A 66 -15.27 -14.46 -1.17
N ASP A 67 -15.16 -14.05 -2.42
CA ASP A 67 -15.45 -14.84 -3.62
C ASP A 67 -14.29 -15.76 -4.06
N ARG A 68 -13.27 -15.92 -3.20
CA ARG A 68 -12.05 -16.71 -3.45
C ARG A 68 -11.17 -16.19 -4.58
N ASN A 69 -11.38 -14.97 -5.08
CA ASN A 69 -10.48 -14.33 -6.02
C ASN A 69 -9.19 -13.89 -5.32
N ILE A 70 -8.07 -13.94 -6.05
CA ILE A 70 -6.76 -13.53 -5.52
C ILE A 70 -6.81 -12.02 -5.23
N ILE A 71 -6.40 -11.64 -4.01
CA ILE A 71 -6.21 -10.26 -3.59
C ILE A 71 -4.71 -9.97 -3.64
N VAL A 72 -4.32 -8.98 -4.44
CA VAL A 72 -2.97 -8.42 -4.39
C VAL A 72 -3.13 -6.93 -4.11
N PRO A 73 -2.69 -6.43 -2.94
CA PRO A 73 -2.59 -5.01 -2.74
C PRO A 73 -1.41 -4.41 -3.50
N ASP A 74 -1.37 -3.09 -3.66
CA ASP A 74 -0.27 -2.45 -4.39
C ASP A 74 1.07 -2.56 -3.65
N ILE A 75 1.05 -2.39 -2.33
CA ILE A 75 2.22 -2.49 -1.46
C ILE A 75 1.85 -3.18 -0.14
N ILE A 76 2.75 -4.03 0.35
CA ILE A 76 2.69 -4.64 1.68
C ILE A 76 3.95 -4.36 2.48
N ILE A 77 3.79 -4.22 3.79
CA ILE A 77 4.87 -4.17 4.78
C ILE A 77 4.66 -5.32 5.74
N HIS A 78 5.61 -6.24 5.79
CA HIS A 78 5.47 -7.55 6.43
C HIS A 78 6.83 -8.15 6.80
N ARG A 79 6.82 -9.35 7.37
CA ARG A 79 8.02 -10.19 7.51
C ARG A 79 7.91 -11.35 6.54
N ARG A 80 8.90 -11.51 5.67
CA ARG A 80 9.04 -12.69 4.81
C ARG A 80 9.22 -13.96 5.66
N ASP A 81 8.74 -15.08 5.13
CA ASP A 81 8.71 -16.39 5.80
C ASP A 81 8.05 -16.38 7.19
N SER A 82 7.12 -15.43 7.37
CA SER A 82 6.45 -15.17 8.64
C SER A 82 4.97 -14.83 8.41
N ARG A 83 4.19 -14.90 9.50
CA ARG A 83 2.78 -14.49 9.53
C ARG A 83 2.57 -13.05 10.02
N GLU A 84 3.66 -12.33 10.28
CA GLU A 84 3.61 -10.95 10.74
C GLU A 84 3.34 -10.00 9.57
N ASN A 85 2.10 -9.54 9.46
CA ASN A 85 1.63 -8.59 8.47
C ASN A 85 1.36 -7.24 9.14
N LEU A 86 2.14 -6.21 8.79
CA LEU A 86 2.01 -4.90 9.42
C LEU A 86 1.01 -4.02 8.68
N VAL A 87 1.26 -3.72 7.40
CA VAL A 87 0.51 -2.72 6.62
C VAL A 87 0.22 -3.24 5.22
N ALA A 88 -1.01 -3.03 4.74
CA ALA A 88 -1.36 -3.14 3.33
C ALA A 88 -1.75 -1.75 2.79
N ILE A 89 -1.37 -1.45 1.55
CA ILE A 89 -1.62 -0.15 0.91
C ILE A 89 -2.23 -0.36 -0.46
N GLU A 90 -3.27 0.41 -0.75
CA GLU A 90 -3.74 0.73 -2.10
C GLU A 90 -3.35 2.15 -2.45
N ALA A 91 -3.07 2.40 -3.73
CA ALA A 91 -2.80 3.74 -4.21
C ALA A 91 -3.59 4.07 -5.48
N LYS A 92 -4.15 5.28 -5.54
CA LYS A 92 -4.87 5.79 -6.72
C LYS A 92 -4.37 7.17 -7.12
N GLY A 93 -4.27 7.41 -8.41
CA GLY A 93 -4.01 8.75 -8.94
C GLY A 93 -5.28 9.59 -9.05
N TYR A 94 -5.18 10.90 -8.89
CA TYR A 94 -6.31 11.83 -9.11
C TYR A 94 -6.91 11.78 -10.53
N TRP A 95 -6.18 11.21 -11.49
CA TRP A 95 -6.66 10.98 -12.87
C TRP A 95 -7.45 9.68 -13.03
N ASN A 96 -7.49 8.84 -12.00
CA ASN A 96 -8.28 7.61 -11.99
C ASN A 96 -9.67 7.94 -11.43
N ASP A 97 -10.71 7.73 -12.24
CA ASP A 97 -12.12 7.97 -11.91
C ASP A 97 -12.88 6.69 -11.49
N GLU A 98 -12.20 5.54 -11.40
CA GLU A 98 -12.81 4.28 -10.97
C GLU A 98 -13.28 4.35 -9.51
N SER A 99 -14.40 3.71 -9.19
CA SER A 99 -14.87 3.64 -7.80
C SER A 99 -13.84 2.95 -6.90
N ARG A 100 -13.59 3.54 -5.72
CA ARG A 100 -12.70 2.98 -4.68
C ARG A 100 -13.36 1.87 -3.87
N GLU A 101 -14.65 1.59 -4.07
CA GLU A 101 -15.40 0.60 -3.29
C GLU A 101 -14.73 -0.78 -3.28
N ASN A 102 -14.31 -1.25 -4.45
CA ASN A 102 -13.64 -2.56 -4.57
C ASN A 102 -12.28 -2.57 -3.86
N ASP A 103 -11.56 -1.46 -3.88
CA ASP A 103 -10.27 -1.32 -3.20
C ASP A 103 -10.45 -1.30 -1.68
N TYR A 104 -11.48 -0.62 -1.15
CA TYR A 104 -11.83 -0.69 0.27
C TYR A 104 -12.26 -2.10 0.69
N VAL A 105 -13.10 -2.78 -0.10
CA VAL A 105 -13.46 -4.19 0.15
C VAL A 105 -12.21 -5.08 0.21
N LYS A 106 -11.25 -4.84 -0.69
CA LYS A 106 -9.96 -5.54 -0.71
C LYS A 106 -9.15 -5.29 0.56
N LEU A 107 -9.00 -4.03 0.96
CA LEU A 107 -8.27 -3.62 2.18
C LEU A 107 -8.92 -4.18 3.45
N HIS A 108 -10.24 -4.13 3.57
CA HIS A 108 -10.96 -4.80 4.67
C HIS A 108 -10.68 -6.31 4.69
N GLY A 109 -10.70 -6.97 3.53
CA GLY A 109 -10.34 -8.39 3.42
C GLY A 109 -8.93 -8.69 3.93
N LEU A 110 -7.97 -7.80 3.68
CA LEU A 110 -6.59 -7.92 4.15
C LEU A 110 -6.48 -7.75 5.68
N LEU A 111 -7.21 -6.80 6.27
CA LEU A 111 -7.30 -6.64 7.72
C LEU A 111 -7.87 -7.90 8.40
N PHE A 112 -9.05 -8.35 7.96
CA PHE A 112 -9.80 -9.39 8.65
C PHE A 112 -9.28 -10.81 8.38
N LYS A 113 -9.05 -11.16 7.12
CA LYS A 113 -8.69 -12.53 6.74
C LYS A 113 -7.19 -12.77 6.76
N GLN A 114 -6.44 -11.80 6.25
CA GLN A 114 -4.99 -11.90 6.10
C GLN A 114 -4.24 -11.36 7.31
N LYS A 115 -4.95 -10.83 8.32
CA LYS A 115 -4.41 -10.38 9.61
C LYS A 115 -3.35 -9.28 9.45
N TYR A 116 -3.52 -8.41 8.46
CA TYR A 116 -2.76 -7.15 8.43
C TYR A 116 -3.20 -6.29 9.60
N LYS A 117 -2.25 -5.68 10.28
CA LYS A 117 -2.55 -4.83 11.45
C LYS A 117 -3.18 -3.50 11.05
N TYR A 118 -2.76 -2.94 9.92
CA TYR A 118 -3.24 -1.67 9.38
C TYR A 118 -3.42 -1.75 7.87
N ALA A 119 -4.30 -0.91 7.35
CA ALA A 119 -4.54 -0.77 5.92
C ALA A 119 -4.74 0.70 5.58
N PHE A 120 -4.19 1.15 4.46
CA PHE A 120 -4.30 2.54 4.02
C PHE A 120 -4.66 2.63 2.54
N MET A 121 -5.54 3.57 2.22
CA MET A 121 -5.73 4.09 0.87
C MET A 121 -4.88 5.37 0.74
N ILE A 122 -4.00 5.39 -0.25
CA ILE A 122 -3.23 6.58 -0.61
C ILE A 122 -3.83 7.18 -1.89
N GLU A 123 -4.17 8.45 -1.85
CA GLU A 123 -4.59 9.18 -3.05
C GLU A 123 -3.51 10.19 -3.43
N PHE A 124 -2.97 10.04 -4.64
CA PHE A 124 -2.01 10.97 -5.21
C PHE A 124 -2.74 12.15 -5.82
N GLU A 125 -2.55 13.34 -5.24
CA GLU A 125 -3.06 14.60 -5.78
C GLU A 125 -1.99 15.31 -6.61
N ALA A 126 -2.41 16.26 -7.43
CA ALA A 126 -1.49 16.97 -8.33
C ALA A 126 -0.32 17.66 -7.58
N GLN A 127 -0.56 18.15 -6.37
CA GLN A 127 0.44 18.88 -5.57
C GLN A 127 0.56 18.39 -4.11
N SER A 128 -0.16 17.34 -3.76
CA SER A 128 -0.26 16.81 -2.40
C SER A 128 -0.60 15.32 -2.45
N TRP A 129 -0.89 14.73 -1.30
CA TRP A 129 -1.40 13.37 -1.20
C TRP A 129 -2.35 13.29 -0.01
N GLU A 130 -3.22 12.28 -0.03
CA GLU A 130 -4.03 11.89 1.10
C GLU A 130 -3.63 10.51 1.60
N ILE A 131 -3.72 10.30 2.92
CA ILE A 131 -3.48 9.00 3.56
C ILE A 131 -4.70 8.70 4.43
N ASN A 132 -5.53 7.81 3.93
CA ASN A 132 -6.77 7.41 4.54
C ASN A 132 -6.58 6.04 5.21
N GLU A 133 -6.59 6.01 6.54
CA GLU A 133 -6.58 4.75 7.28
C GLU A 133 -7.92 4.05 7.12
N VAL A 134 -7.88 2.77 6.73
CA VAL A 134 -9.07 1.94 6.68
C VAL A 134 -9.34 1.42 8.08
N ILE A 135 -10.33 2.02 8.73
CA ILE A 135 -10.85 1.59 10.04
C ILE A 135 -12.07 0.69 9.87
N LEU A 136 -12.40 -0.06 10.93
CA LEU A 136 -13.55 -0.96 10.96
C LEU A 136 -14.86 -0.25 11.30
#